data_AF-A0AAJ1B1C3-F1
#
_entry.id   AF-A0AAJ1B1C3-F1
#
_cell.length_a   1.000
_cell.length_b   1.000
_cell.length_c   1.000
_cell.angle_alpha   90.00
_cell.angle_beta   90.00
_cell.angle_gamma   90.00
#
_symmetry.space_group_name_H-M   'P 1'
#
loop_
_entity.id
_entity.type
_entity.pdbx_description
1 polymer ?
#
loop_
_entity_poly.entity_id
_entity_poly.type
_entity_poly.pdbx_seq_one_letter_code
_entity_poly.pdbx_strand_id
1 'polypeptide(L)' 'DAVGKDLKVVYNPLHGTGNIPARRVLKELGFENVYVVKEQELPDGEFPTVSSPNPEAAEAFELGLKLARE' A
#
# COMPACT_ATOMS: atom_id res chain seq x y z
N ASP A 1 -16.05 -3.69 19.22
CA ASP A 1 -15.38 -4.75 18.46
C ASP A 1 -14.30 -4.15 17.56
N ALA A 2 -13.04 -4.19 18.01
CA ALA A 2 -11.94 -3.43 17.42
C ALA A 2 -11.10 -4.29 16.46
N VAL A 3 -11.68 -4.71 15.32
CA VAL A 3 -10.95 -5.44 14.27
C VAL A 3 -9.74 -4.67 13.72
N GLY A 4 -9.70 -3.34 13.84
CA GLY A 4 -8.61 -2.50 13.35
C GLY A 4 -7.25 -2.76 14.04
N LYS A 5 -7.24 -3.26 15.27
CA LYS A 5 -5.99 -3.55 16.01
C LYS A 5 -5.40 -4.92 15.68
N ASP A 6 -6.23 -5.85 15.25
CA ASP A 6 -5.81 -7.23 14.93
C ASP A 6 -5.55 -7.43 13.43
N LEU A 7 -6.13 -6.58 12.57
CA LEU A 7 -5.94 -6.65 11.13
C LEU A 7 -4.59 -6.06 10.71
N LYS A 8 -3.80 -6.84 9.98
CA LYS A 8 -2.62 -6.38 9.26
C LYS A 8 -3.00 -5.97 7.83
N VAL A 9 -2.60 -4.77 7.44
CA VAL A 9 -2.90 -4.20 6.12
C VAL A 9 -1.60 -3.88 5.42
N VAL A 10 -1.37 -4.47 4.25
CA VAL A 10 -0.35 -3.99 3.31
C VAL A 10 -1.02 -2.99 2.38
N TYR A 11 -0.49 -1.77 2.34
CA TYR A 11 -0.94 -0.72 1.46
C TYR A 11 0.16 -0.35 0.46
N ASN A 12 -0.23 -0.27 -0.80
CA ASN A 12 0.67 0.03 -1.91
C ASN A 12 0.12 1.20 -2.72
N PRO A 13 0.74 2.40 -2.66
CA PRO A 13 0.28 3.52 -3.45
C PRO A 13 0.77 3.49 -4.91
N LEU A 14 1.62 2.52 -5.31
CA LEU A 14 2.17 2.38 -6.66
C LEU A 14 2.78 3.68 -7.19
N HIS A 15 3.57 4.39 -6.39
CA HIS A 15 4.11 5.72 -6.71
C HIS A 15 3.05 6.81 -6.98
N GLY A 16 1.79 6.54 -6.66
CA GLY A 16 0.69 7.48 -6.82
C GLY A 16 0.53 8.42 -5.61
N THR A 17 -0.40 9.34 -5.74
CA THR A 17 -0.71 10.36 -4.72
C THR A 17 -1.53 9.82 -3.54
N GLY A 18 -1.97 8.57 -3.60
CA GLY A 18 -2.81 7.93 -2.58
C GLY A 18 -2.14 7.73 -1.23
N ASN A 19 -0.79 7.76 -1.16
CA ASN A 19 -0.01 7.44 0.05
C ASN A 19 -0.52 8.19 1.30
N ILE A 20 -0.56 9.53 1.20
CA ILE A 20 -0.94 10.41 2.31
C ILE A 20 -2.42 10.24 2.71
N PRO A 21 -3.41 10.41 1.80
CA PRO A 21 -4.82 10.35 2.20
C PRO A 21 -5.25 8.95 2.69
N ALA A 22 -4.79 7.87 2.07
CA ALA A 22 -5.19 6.52 2.48
C ALA A 22 -4.67 6.16 3.87
N ARG A 23 -3.39 6.43 4.16
CA ARG A 23 -2.81 6.17 5.48
C ARG A 23 -3.43 7.03 6.57
N ARG A 24 -3.76 8.29 6.26
CA ARG A 24 -4.48 9.16 7.19
C ARG A 24 -5.83 8.56 7.58
N VAL A 25 -6.65 8.17 6.59
CA VAL A 25 -7.96 7.57 6.85
C VAL A 25 -7.85 6.27 7.63
N LEU A 26 -6.92 5.37 7.27
CA LEU A 26 -6.70 4.13 8.01
C LEU A 26 -6.30 4.38 9.47
N LYS A 27 -5.43 5.37 9.72
CA LYS A 27 -5.06 5.77 11.08
C LYS A 27 -6.25 6.33 11.86
N GLU A 28 -7.05 7.21 11.23
CA GLU A 28 -8.24 7.81 11.86
C GLU A 28 -9.34 6.78 12.15
N LEU A 29 -9.42 5.70 11.36
CA LEU A 29 -10.31 4.56 11.58
C LEU A 29 -9.81 3.56 12.65
N GLY A 30 -8.61 3.77 13.21
CA GLY A 30 -8.04 2.94 14.27
C GLY A 30 -7.30 1.69 13.79
N PHE A 31 -6.86 1.65 12.53
CA PHE A 31 -5.93 0.62 12.06
C PHE A 31 -4.52 0.92 12.55
N GLU A 32 -3.95 0.00 13.33
CA GLU A 32 -2.62 0.17 13.94
C GLU A 32 -1.52 -0.52 13.12
N ASN A 33 -1.83 -1.60 12.41
CA ASN A 33 -0.87 -2.42 11.67
C ASN A 33 -0.94 -2.18 10.15
N VAL A 34 -0.63 -0.96 9.73
CA VAL A 34 -0.58 -0.57 8.31
C VAL A 34 0.88 -0.53 7.85
N TYR A 35 1.23 -1.41 6.91
CA TYR A 35 2.56 -1.53 6.33
C TYR A 35 2.53 -1.00 4.90
N VAL A 36 3.58 -0.29 4.50
CA VAL A 36 3.69 0.30 3.16
C VAL A 36 4.81 -0.40 2.40
N VAL A 37 4.56 -0.69 1.13
CA VAL A 37 5.58 -1.18 0.20
C VAL A 37 6.59 -0.06 -0.02
N LYS A 38 7.75 -0.15 0.62
CA LYS A 38 8.75 0.93 0.70
C LYS A 38 9.25 1.36 -0.67
N GLU A 39 9.44 0.39 -1.57
CA GLU A 39 9.89 0.61 -2.95
C GLU A 39 8.89 1.42 -3.78
N GLN A 40 7.62 1.46 -3.38
CA GLN A 40 6.53 2.10 -4.10
C GLN A 40 5.86 3.23 -3.30
N GLU A 41 6.44 3.64 -2.16
CA GLU A 41 5.84 4.58 -1.21
C GLU A 41 5.78 6.03 -1.73
N LEU A 42 6.85 6.50 -2.36
CA LEU A 42 7.00 7.90 -2.74
C LEU A 42 6.42 8.17 -4.13
N PRO A 43 5.77 9.34 -4.34
CA PRO A 43 5.29 9.72 -5.65
C PRO A 43 6.40 9.77 -6.70
N ASP A 44 6.18 9.11 -7.82
CA ASP A 44 7.10 9.07 -8.96
C ASP A 44 6.29 8.90 -10.26
N GLY A 45 6.39 9.88 -11.16
CA GLY A 45 5.63 9.90 -12.41
C GLY A 45 6.14 8.89 -13.45
N GLU A 46 7.32 8.32 -13.26
CA GLU A 46 7.89 7.30 -14.15
C GLU A 46 7.48 5.87 -13.78
N PHE A 47 6.84 5.68 -12.61
CA PHE A 47 6.37 4.38 -12.10
C PHE A 47 7.42 3.25 -12.22
N PRO A 48 8.65 3.45 -11.69
CA PRO A 48 9.84 2.65 -12.06
C PRO A 48 9.80 1.17 -11.67
N THR A 49 8.80 0.75 -10.88
CA THR A 49 8.67 -0.61 -10.35
C THR A 49 7.62 -1.45 -11.07
N VAL A 50 6.85 -0.86 -11.99
CA VAL A 50 5.78 -1.53 -12.74
C VAL A 50 5.80 -1.11 -14.20
N SER A 51 5.31 -1.97 -15.09
CA SER A 51 5.13 -1.63 -16.51
C SER A 51 4.05 -0.57 -16.72
N SER A 52 3.04 -0.56 -15.85
CA SER A 52 1.94 0.41 -15.83
C SER A 52 1.37 0.48 -14.41
N PRO A 53 0.99 1.67 -13.90
CA PRO A 53 0.36 1.83 -12.58
C PRO A 53 -1.11 1.41 -12.60
N ASN A 54 -1.36 0.13 -12.87
CA ASN A 54 -2.70 -0.44 -12.96
C ASN A 54 -2.92 -1.49 -11.86
N PRO A 55 -3.71 -1.20 -10.81
CA PRO A 55 -4.02 -2.17 -9.76
C PRO A 55 -4.92 -3.32 -10.25
N GLU A 56 -5.47 -3.30 -11.47
CA GLU A 56 -6.14 -4.47 -12.05
C GLU A 56 -5.15 -5.51 -12.59
N ALA A 57 -3.89 -5.11 -12.78
CA ALA A 57 -2.82 -5.97 -13.26
C ALA A 57 -2.18 -6.71 -12.07
N ALA A 58 -2.11 -8.04 -12.14
CA ALA A 58 -1.63 -8.87 -11.04
C ALA A 58 -0.15 -8.57 -10.69
N GLU A 59 0.66 -8.24 -11.69
CA GLU A 59 2.06 -7.87 -11.55
C GLU A 59 2.27 -6.65 -10.66
N ALA A 60 1.31 -5.72 -10.61
CA ALA A 60 1.41 -4.52 -9.77
C ALA A 60 1.43 -4.87 -8.26
N PHE A 61 0.94 -6.05 -7.89
CA PHE A 61 0.90 -6.51 -6.50
C PHE A 61 2.06 -7.43 -6.09
N GLU A 62 3.02 -7.74 -6.96
CA GLU A 62 4.12 -8.66 -6.62
C GLU A 62 4.89 -8.23 -5.36
N LEU A 63 5.28 -6.96 -5.27
CA LEU A 63 5.98 -6.40 -4.11
C LEU A 63 5.07 -6.37 -2.86
N GLY A 64 3.78 -6.06 -3.04
CA GLY A 64 2.81 -6.07 -1.95
C GLY A 64 2.57 -7.46 -1.37
N LEU A 65 2.45 -8.47 -2.24
CA LEU A 65 2.30 -9.87 -1.86
C LEU A 65 3.57 -10.43 -1.22
N LYS A 66 4.74 -9.97 -1.67
CA LYS A 66 6.01 -10.31 -1.01
C LYS A 66 6.03 -9.79 0.42
N LEU A 67 5.75 -8.50 0.63
CA LEU A 67 5.69 -7.90 1.97
C LEU A 67 4.64 -8.57 2.86
N ALA A 68 3.50 -8.98 2.30
CA ALA A 68 2.44 -9.66 3.05
C ALA A 68 2.81 -11.08 3.55
N ARG A 69 3.86 -11.69 3.00
CA ARG A 69 4.33 -13.04 3.36
C ARG A 69 5.45 -13.03 4.41
N GLU A 70 5.98 -11.86 4.74
CA GLU A 70 6.98 -11.65 5.80
C GLU A 70 6.32 -11.63 7.20
#